data_AF-A0A7T5URN5-F1
#
_entry.id   AF-A0A7T5URN5-F1
#
_cell.length_a   1.000
_cell.length_b   1.000
_cell.length_c   1.000
_cell.angle_alpha   90.00
_cell.angle_beta   90.00
_cell.angle_gamma   90.00
#
_symmetry.space_group_name_H-M   'P 1'
#
loop_
_entity.id
_entity.type
_entity.pdbx_description
1 polymer ?
#
loop_
_entity_poly.entity_id
_entity_poly.type
_entity_poly.pdbx_seq_one_letter_code
_entity_poly.pdbx_strand_id
1 'polypeptide(L)'
;MQKPQFFNKKEELPADAELIDAFERSLKELFFVRNPRFKKGMPGVDEALAKFMRDDAKAVNGVYVYYPWLKKAIYLPEEKIYFELRTARNKNVIHVDEQEKYRDIKIGIAGMSVGSNVASTLALTGGPKNMRLTDFDEIEATNLNRIRAGLPSIGQNKAIFFAQNIYELDPWAELDVYDKGVNKDNLEEFIRGLDIFIDEMDSIELKVRARFIAKKIGIPVLMATDNGDGVIFDVERYDENPDQAIFNGRVEITEEELANLKTFQDWIKIASKIVGAEAHTPRMLESLLELGKTIAGVPQIGSGASMAGAVISYAVRKIAIGDPMPSGRYIISLDEKITFGYNTPEGLKSREEAIKDFLSKFGK
;
A
#
# COMPACT_ATOMS: atom_id res chain seq x y z
N MET A 1 1.24 -20.39 -1.52
CA MET A 1 -0.02 -19.66 -1.21
C MET A 1 -1.15 -20.12 -2.13
N GLN A 2 -2.37 -20.25 -1.62
CA GLN A 2 -3.56 -20.56 -2.44
C GLN A 2 -4.03 -19.31 -3.19
N LYS A 3 -4.37 -19.44 -4.48
CA LYS A 3 -4.96 -18.37 -5.31
C LYS A 3 -6.46 -18.61 -5.54
N PRO A 4 -7.25 -17.60 -5.92
CA PRO A 4 -8.61 -17.80 -6.39
C PRO A 4 -8.65 -18.78 -7.56
N GLN A 5 -9.72 -19.57 -7.63
CA GLN A 5 -9.98 -20.51 -8.71
C GLN A 5 -11.22 -20.06 -9.48
N PHE A 6 -11.13 -20.05 -10.81
CA PHE A 6 -12.20 -19.59 -11.69
C PHE A 6 -12.90 -20.77 -12.35
N PHE A 7 -14.22 -20.74 -12.36
CA PHE A 7 -15.06 -21.76 -12.98
C PHE A 7 -16.15 -21.13 -13.84
N ASN A 8 -16.51 -21.81 -14.93
CA ASN A 8 -17.57 -21.35 -15.84
C ASN A 8 -18.92 -21.96 -15.49
N LYS A 9 -18.92 -23.08 -14.75
CA LYS A 9 -20.12 -23.81 -14.37
C LYS A 9 -20.15 -24.06 -12.88
N LYS A 10 -21.35 -24.01 -12.31
CA LYS A 10 -21.57 -24.23 -10.87
C LYS A 10 -21.14 -25.64 -10.44
N GLU A 11 -21.32 -26.62 -11.31
CA GLU A 11 -21.03 -28.03 -11.03
C GLU A 11 -19.52 -28.32 -10.91
N GLU A 12 -18.67 -27.39 -11.35
CA GLU A 12 -17.21 -27.49 -11.23
C GLU A 12 -16.71 -27.02 -9.85
N LEU A 13 -17.57 -26.38 -9.06
CA LEU A 13 -17.21 -25.89 -7.73
C LEU A 13 -16.95 -27.03 -6.74
N PRO A 14 -16.01 -26.85 -5.79
CA PRO A 14 -15.84 -27.79 -4.69
C PRO A 14 -17.14 -28.00 -3.90
N ALA A 15 -17.40 -29.25 -3.50
CA ALA A 15 -18.66 -29.64 -2.88
C ALA A 15 -18.91 -28.96 -1.52
N ASP A 16 -17.87 -28.54 -0.82
CA ASP A 16 -17.94 -27.82 0.46
C ASP A 16 -17.93 -26.29 0.31
N ALA A 17 -18.01 -25.76 -0.92
CA ALA A 17 -18.03 -24.32 -1.17
C ALA A 17 -19.39 -23.69 -0.82
N GLU A 18 -19.37 -22.68 0.04
CA GLU A 18 -20.53 -21.80 0.28
C GLU A 18 -20.66 -20.82 -0.90
N LEU A 19 -21.77 -20.92 -1.66
CA LEU A 19 -22.02 -20.07 -2.83
C LEU A 19 -22.73 -18.77 -2.43
N ILE A 20 -22.16 -17.65 -2.84
CA ILE A 20 -22.80 -16.32 -2.84
C ILE A 20 -23.06 -15.92 -4.29
N ASP A 21 -24.35 -15.89 -4.67
CA ASP A 21 -24.76 -15.40 -5.99
C ASP A 21 -24.91 -13.87 -5.97
N ALA A 22 -23.93 -13.16 -6.52
CA ALA A 22 -23.93 -11.71 -6.64
C ALA A 22 -24.24 -11.25 -8.07
N PHE A 23 -24.35 -12.14 -9.05
CA PHE A 23 -24.33 -11.81 -10.47
C PHE A 23 -25.53 -10.95 -10.88
N GLU A 24 -26.76 -11.41 -10.59
CA GLU A 24 -27.97 -10.65 -10.92
C GLU A 24 -27.98 -9.28 -10.23
N ARG A 25 -27.50 -9.22 -8.98
CA ARG A 25 -27.36 -7.97 -8.24
C ARG A 25 -26.37 -7.02 -8.92
N SER A 26 -25.21 -7.51 -9.33
CA SER A 26 -24.21 -6.73 -10.07
C SER A 26 -24.76 -6.20 -11.40
N LEU A 27 -25.56 -6.98 -12.12
CA LEU A 27 -26.21 -6.51 -13.36
C LEU A 27 -27.20 -5.36 -13.10
N LYS A 28 -27.98 -5.44 -12.01
CA LYS A 28 -28.86 -4.34 -11.58
C LYS A 28 -28.05 -3.09 -11.20
N GLU A 29 -26.91 -3.25 -10.54
CA GLU A 29 -26.02 -2.14 -10.22
C GLU A 29 -25.41 -1.52 -11.49
N LEU A 30 -25.03 -2.35 -12.48
CA LEU A 30 -24.49 -1.92 -13.77
C LEU A 30 -25.47 -1.05 -14.55
N PHE A 31 -26.77 -1.38 -14.50
CA PHE A 31 -27.82 -0.54 -15.08
C PHE A 31 -27.76 0.89 -14.54
N PHE A 32 -27.67 1.07 -13.22
CA PHE A 32 -27.60 2.41 -12.62
C PHE A 32 -26.28 3.13 -12.91
N VAL A 33 -25.17 2.38 -12.99
CA VAL A 33 -23.86 2.91 -13.41
C VAL A 33 -23.93 3.49 -14.82
N ARG A 34 -24.51 2.77 -15.76
CA ARG A 34 -24.61 3.18 -17.18
C ARG A 34 -25.78 4.13 -17.46
N ASN A 35 -26.77 4.20 -16.57
CA ASN A 35 -27.93 5.06 -16.70
C ASN A 35 -28.13 5.94 -15.45
N PRO A 36 -27.19 6.87 -15.14
CA PRO A 36 -27.18 7.63 -13.90
C PRO A 36 -28.38 8.58 -13.74
N ARG A 37 -29.17 8.78 -14.81
CA ARG A 37 -30.46 9.50 -14.76
C ARG A 37 -31.51 8.79 -13.91
N PHE A 38 -31.39 7.48 -13.73
CA PHE A 38 -32.31 6.69 -12.91
C PHE A 38 -31.80 6.55 -11.49
N LYS A 39 -32.72 6.65 -10.51
CA LYS A 39 -32.46 6.31 -9.11
C LYS A 39 -33.54 5.35 -8.62
N LYS A 40 -33.20 4.46 -7.70
CA LYS A 40 -34.14 3.49 -7.12
C LYS A 40 -35.40 4.19 -6.61
N GLY A 41 -36.57 3.72 -7.05
CA GLY A 41 -37.87 4.27 -6.67
C GLY A 41 -38.39 5.41 -7.55
N MET A 42 -37.65 5.86 -8.57
CA MET A 42 -38.18 6.84 -9.54
C MET A 42 -39.16 6.17 -10.54
N PRO A 43 -40.18 6.91 -11.03
CA PRO A 43 -41.07 6.41 -12.08
C PRO A 43 -40.31 5.96 -13.34
N GLY A 44 -40.74 4.85 -13.94
CA GLY A 44 -40.16 4.29 -15.17
C GLY A 44 -38.83 3.54 -15.00
N VAL A 45 -38.27 3.49 -13.79
CA VAL A 45 -37.02 2.76 -13.50
C VAL A 45 -37.19 1.26 -13.67
N ASP A 46 -38.29 0.69 -13.15
CA ASP A 46 -38.50 -0.76 -13.21
C ASP A 46 -38.67 -1.25 -14.65
N GLU A 47 -39.37 -0.46 -15.49
CA GLU A 47 -39.52 -0.76 -16.92
C GLU A 47 -38.17 -0.65 -17.66
N ALA A 48 -37.41 0.41 -17.41
CA ALA A 48 -36.09 0.62 -18.01
C ALA A 48 -35.08 -0.45 -17.57
N LEU A 49 -35.08 -0.83 -16.30
CA LEU A 49 -34.26 -1.90 -15.76
C LEU A 49 -34.67 -3.24 -16.35
N ALA A 50 -35.96 -3.54 -16.43
CA ALA A 50 -36.45 -4.78 -17.05
C ALA A 50 -36.06 -4.87 -18.52
N LYS A 51 -36.07 -3.75 -19.25
CA LYS A 51 -35.56 -3.67 -20.62
C LYS A 51 -34.06 -3.96 -20.68
N PHE A 52 -33.26 -3.28 -19.87
CA PHE A 52 -31.81 -3.53 -19.78
C PHE A 52 -31.48 -4.99 -19.47
N MET A 53 -32.20 -5.61 -18.52
CA MET A 53 -32.00 -7.03 -18.16
C MET A 53 -32.34 -7.98 -19.32
N ARG A 54 -33.32 -7.64 -20.17
CA ARG A 54 -33.69 -8.47 -21.32
C ARG A 54 -32.77 -8.30 -22.52
N ASP A 55 -32.25 -7.09 -22.73
CA ASP A 55 -31.59 -6.70 -23.97
C ASP A 55 -30.06 -6.65 -23.80
N ASP A 56 -29.57 -5.88 -22.83
CA ASP A 56 -28.14 -5.59 -22.64
C ASP A 56 -27.45 -6.61 -21.73
N ALA A 57 -28.10 -6.99 -20.62
CA ALA A 57 -27.47 -7.82 -19.58
C ALA A 57 -27.12 -9.24 -20.04
N LYS A 58 -27.77 -9.74 -21.11
CA LYS A 58 -27.48 -11.06 -21.70
C LYS A 58 -26.11 -11.16 -22.34
N ALA A 59 -25.49 -10.03 -22.68
CA ALA A 59 -24.15 -10.00 -23.25
C ALA A 59 -23.04 -10.10 -22.18
N VAL A 60 -23.39 -10.00 -20.90
CA VAL A 60 -22.44 -10.09 -19.79
C VAL A 60 -22.32 -11.55 -19.37
N ASN A 61 -21.09 -12.07 -19.34
CA ASN A 61 -20.82 -13.40 -18.80
C ASN A 61 -20.64 -13.34 -17.28
N GLY A 62 -21.16 -14.36 -16.61
CA GLY A 62 -20.87 -14.60 -15.20
C GLY A 62 -19.71 -15.60 -15.06
N VAL A 63 -18.96 -15.45 -13.99
CA VAL A 63 -17.87 -16.35 -13.59
C VAL A 63 -18.00 -16.68 -12.11
N TYR A 64 -17.68 -17.93 -11.76
CA TYR A 64 -17.56 -18.33 -10.37
C TYR A 64 -16.11 -18.17 -9.93
N VAL A 65 -15.92 -17.43 -8.84
CA VAL A 65 -14.61 -17.25 -8.19
C VAL A 65 -14.65 -17.95 -6.85
N TYR A 66 -13.89 -19.03 -6.72
CA TYR A 66 -13.73 -19.76 -5.47
C TYR A 66 -12.47 -19.33 -4.72
N TYR A 67 -12.62 -19.05 -3.43
CA TYR A 67 -11.57 -18.68 -2.51
C TYR A 67 -11.30 -19.85 -1.56
N PRO A 68 -10.26 -20.67 -1.79
CA PRO A 68 -10.04 -21.90 -1.02
C PRO A 68 -9.85 -21.68 0.49
N TRP A 69 -9.28 -20.55 0.89
CA TRP A 69 -9.06 -20.20 2.30
C TRP A 69 -10.35 -19.80 3.03
N LEU A 70 -11.37 -19.33 2.31
CA LEU A 70 -12.70 -19.03 2.88
C LEU A 70 -13.67 -20.20 2.71
N LYS A 71 -13.37 -21.14 1.81
CA LYS A 71 -14.34 -22.13 1.29
C LYS A 71 -15.61 -21.47 0.75
N LYS A 72 -15.44 -20.33 0.06
CA LYS A 72 -16.54 -19.55 -0.52
C LYS A 72 -16.37 -19.42 -2.02
N ALA A 73 -17.46 -19.60 -2.75
CA ALA A 73 -17.55 -19.29 -4.17
C ALA A 73 -18.45 -18.07 -4.36
N ILE A 74 -18.03 -17.11 -5.17
CA ILE A 74 -18.83 -15.94 -5.52
C ILE A 74 -19.15 -16.03 -7.01
N TYR A 75 -20.42 -15.92 -7.39
CA TYR A 75 -20.83 -15.76 -8.79
C TYR A 75 -20.98 -14.27 -9.11
N LEU A 76 -20.15 -13.75 -10.01
CA LEU A 76 -20.11 -12.32 -10.36
C LEU A 76 -19.79 -12.12 -11.85
N PRO A 77 -19.93 -10.89 -12.39
CA PRO A 77 -19.56 -10.63 -13.79
C PRO A 77 -18.07 -10.82 -14.06
N GLU A 78 -17.73 -11.04 -15.33
CA GLU A 78 -16.35 -11.07 -15.83
C GLU A 78 -15.55 -9.79 -15.51
N GLU A 79 -14.21 -9.88 -15.55
CA GLU A 79 -13.27 -8.87 -15.04
C GLU A 79 -13.63 -7.44 -15.46
N LYS A 80 -13.85 -7.23 -16.76
CA LYS A 80 -14.12 -5.90 -17.32
C LYS A 80 -15.34 -5.25 -16.69
N ILE A 81 -16.43 -6.01 -16.54
CA ILE A 81 -17.69 -5.52 -15.99
C ILE A 81 -17.56 -5.32 -14.48
N TYR A 82 -16.91 -6.25 -13.78
CA TYR A 82 -16.63 -6.09 -12.35
C TYR A 82 -15.79 -4.85 -12.06
N PHE A 83 -14.74 -4.62 -12.84
CA PHE A 83 -13.85 -3.47 -12.68
C PHE A 83 -14.57 -2.15 -12.99
N GLU A 84 -15.42 -2.10 -14.02
CA GLU A 84 -16.30 -0.97 -14.30
C GLU A 84 -17.19 -0.65 -13.09
N LEU A 85 -17.84 -1.65 -12.50
CA LEU A 85 -18.69 -1.47 -11.32
C LEU A 85 -17.91 -0.86 -10.14
N ARG A 86 -16.71 -1.37 -9.86
CA ARG A 86 -15.87 -0.91 -8.75
C ARG A 86 -15.38 0.54 -8.92
N THR A 87 -15.11 0.96 -10.15
CA THR A 87 -14.48 2.26 -10.44
C THR A 87 -15.46 3.32 -10.94
N ALA A 88 -16.69 2.94 -11.30
CA ALA A 88 -17.68 3.81 -11.95
C ALA A 88 -17.91 5.17 -11.27
N ARG A 89 -17.93 5.20 -9.92
CA ARG A 89 -18.17 6.43 -9.16
C ARG A 89 -16.98 7.39 -9.16
N ASN A 90 -15.79 6.89 -9.48
CA ASN A 90 -14.53 7.62 -9.38
C ASN A 90 -13.99 8.07 -10.74
N LYS A 91 -14.71 7.81 -11.84
CA LYS A 91 -14.25 8.03 -13.24
C LYS A 91 -13.86 9.46 -13.65
N ASN A 92 -14.11 10.45 -12.78
CA ASN A 92 -13.68 11.85 -12.96
C ASN A 92 -12.67 12.29 -11.89
N VAL A 93 -12.46 11.47 -10.85
CA VAL A 93 -11.38 11.63 -9.87
C VAL A 93 -10.11 10.93 -10.39
N ILE A 94 -10.30 9.83 -11.11
CA ILE A 94 -9.32 9.14 -11.94
C ILE A 94 -10.04 8.89 -13.27
N HIS A 95 -9.58 9.53 -14.34
CA HIS A 95 -10.17 9.32 -15.66
C HIS A 95 -10.01 7.87 -16.13
N VAL A 96 -10.84 7.42 -17.06
CA VAL A 96 -10.85 6.00 -17.49
C VAL A 96 -9.50 5.59 -18.08
N ASP A 97 -8.91 6.44 -18.91
CA ASP A 97 -7.58 6.24 -19.50
C ASP A 97 -6.46 6.30 -18.44
N GLU A 98 -6.58 7.17 -17.45
CA GLU A 98 -5.68 7.21 -16.29
C GLU A 98 -5.79 5.92 -15.45
N GLN A 99 -7.00 5.42 -15.24
CA GLN A 99 -7.27 4.20 -14.48
C GLN A 99 -6.67 2.97 -15.17
N GLU A 100 -6.73 2.90 -16.50
CA GLU A 100 -6.08 1.84 -17.29
C GLU A 100 -4.56 1.87 -17.09
N LYS A 101 -3.90 3.02 -17.28
CA LYS A 101 -2.45 3.17 -17.02
C LYS A 101 -2.07 2.82 -15.58
N TYR A 102 -2.86 3.27 -14.62
CA TYR A 102 -2.65 2.99 -13.19
C TYR A 102 -2.82 1.51 -12.86
N ARG A 103 -3.71 0.79 -13.55
CA ARG A 103 -3.90 -0.66 -13.38
C ARG A 103 -2.79 -1.48 -14.03
N ASP A 104 -2.20 -1.00 -15.13
CA ASP A 104 -1.25 -1.78 -15.93
C ASP A 104 0.17 -1.82 -15.37
N ILE A 105 0.58 -0.83 -14.56
CA ILE A 105 1.92 -0.82 -13.97
C ILE A 105 2.17 -2.02 -13.04
N LYS A 106 3.44 -2.36 -12.87
CA LYS A 106 3.95 -3.42 -12.00
C LYS A 106 4.63 -2.80 -10.79
N ILE A 107 4.19 -3.20 -9.60
CA ILE A 107 4.77 -2.69 -8.36
C ILE A 107 5.30 -3.81 -7.49
N GLY A 108 6.27 -3.50 -6.64
CA GLY A 108 6.76 -4.39 -5.60
C GLY A 108 6.75 -3.68 -4.26
N ILE A 109 6.16 -4.31 -3.25
CA ILE A 109 6.07 -3.78 -1.89
C ILE A 109 6.84 -4.72 -0.97
N ALA A 110 7.90 -4.20 -0.37
CA ALA A 110 8.72 -4.95 0.58
C ALA A 110 8.45 -4.51 2.02
N GLY A 111 7.93 -5.43 2.84
CA GLY A 111 7.41 -5.18 4.17
C GLY A 111 5.88 -5.04 4.18
N MET A 112 5.19 -5.84 5.00
CA MET A 112 3.73 -5.96 5.07
C MET A 112 3.18 -5.55 6.44
N SER A 113 3.93 -4.75 7.20
CA SER A 113 3.38 -3.99 8.32
C SER A 113 2.74 -2.69 7.80
N VAL A 114 3.50 -1.61 7.63
CA VAL A 114 2.95 -0.38 7.04
C VAL A 114 2.57 -0.61 5.57
N GLY A 115 3.40 -1.35 4.83
CA GLY A 115 3.15 -1.69 3.43
C GLY A 115 1.84 -2.45 3.17
N SER A 116 1.24 -3.12 4.17
CA SER A 116 -0.09 -3.71 3.97
C SER A 116 -1.18 -2.66 3.75
N ASN A 117 -1.06 -1.49 4.38
CA ASN A 117 -1.99 -0.39 4.17
C ASN A 117 -1.82 0.20 2.76
N VAL A 118 -0.58 0.23 2.26
CA VAL A 118 -0.27 0.61 0.88
C VAL A 118 -0.92 -0.37 -0.10
N ALA A 119 -0.65 -1.66 0.05
CA ALA A 119 -1.18 -2.71 -0.83
C ALA A 119 -2.72 -2.72 -0.83
N SER A 120 -3.33 -2.58 0.36
CA SER A 120 -4.79 -2.51 0.51
C SER A 120 -5.38 -1.26 -0.14
N THR A 121 -4.79 -0.08 0.06
CA THR A 121 -5.30 1.17 -0.54
C THR A 121 -5.13 1.16 -2.06
N LEU A 122 -4.02 0.64 -2.58
CA LEU A 122 -3.81 0.45 -4.02
C LEU A 122 -4.89 -0.47 -4.61
N ALA A 123 -5.16 -1.61 -3.99
CA ALA A 123 -6.22 -2.52 -4.42
C ALA A 123 -7.60 -1.83 -4.38
N LEU A 124 -7.94 -1.12 -3.29
CA LEU A 124 -9.21 -0.41 -3.13
C LEU A 124 -9.44 0.67 -4.21
N THR A 125 -8.37 1.37 -4.61
CA THR A 125 -8.41 2.43 -5.63
C THR A 125 -8.46 1.91 -7.07
N GLY A 126 -8.55 0.60 -7.27
CA GLY A 126 -8.54 -0.04 -8.59
C GLY A 126 -7.16 -0.01 -9.27
N GLY A 127 -6.11 0.12 -8.46
CA GLY A 127 -4.74 0.30 -8.90
C GLY A 127 -4.08 -0.94 -9.48
N PRO A 128 -2.74 -1.07 -9.35
CA PRO A 128 -1.95 -2.02 -10.11
C PRO A 128 -2.50 -3.44 -10.01
N LYS A 129 -2.79 -4.06 -11.15
CA LYS A 129 -3.18 -5.47 -11.19
C LYS A 129 -1.99 -6.36 -10.84
N ASN A 130 -0.79 -5.95 -11.24
CA ASN A 130 0.45 -6.71 -11.08
C ASN A 130 1.21 -6.23 -9.84
N MET A 131 1.28 -7.06 -8.79
CA MET A 131 2.01 -6.71 -7.57
C MET A 131 2.92 -7.84 -7.10
N ARG A 132 4.08 -7.47 -6.56
CA ARG A 132 4.93 -8.36 -5.78
C ARG A 132 4.87 -7.97 -4.30
N LEU A 133 4.65 -8.94 -3.42
CA LEU A 133 4.56 -8.71 -1.98
C LEU A 133 5.59 -9.58 -1.27
N THR A 134 6.33 -9.00 -0.32
CA THR A 134 7.31 -9.76 0.46
C THR A 134 7.27 -9.38 1.93
N ASP A 135 7.20 -10.41 2.79
CA ASP A 135 7.36 -10.33 4.24
C ASP A 135 7.58 -11.75 4.77
N PHE A 136 8.55 -11.90 5.68
CA PHE A 136 8.87 -13.20 6.29
C PHE A 136 8.15 -13.41 7.63
N ASP A 137 7.60 -12.35 8.23
CA ASP A 137 6.97 -12.39 9.54
C ASP A 137 5.55 -12.97 9.48
N GLU A 138 5.14 -13.49 10.64
CA GLU A 138 3.75 -13.79 10.94
C GLU A 138 3.05 -12.60 11.58
N ILE A 139 1.71 -12.57 11.47
CA ILE A 139 0.89 -11.59 12.17
C ILE A 139 0.95 -11.88 13.67
N GLU A 140 1.34 -10.85 14.43
CA GLU A 140 1.34 -10.87 15.89
C GLU A 140 0.29 -9.92 16.47
N ALA A 141 -0.09 -10.14 17.73
CA ALA A 141 -1.01 -9.24 18.45
C ALA A 141 -0.49 -7.79 18.51
N THR A 142 0.83 -7.62 18.59
CA THR A 142 1.52 -6.32 18.57
C THR A 142 1.37 -5.58 17.25
N ASN A 143 0.95 -6.24 16.17
CA ASN A 143 0.75 -5.64 14.85
C ASN A 143 -0.68 -5.12 14.65
N LEU A 144 -1.65 -5.66 15.40
CA LEU A 144 -3.08 -5.36 15.22
C LEU A 144 -3.46 -3.90 15.54
N ASN A 145 -2.53 -3.11 16.05
CA ASN A 145 -2.71 -1.67 16.26
C ASN A 145 -2.54 -0.84 14.97
N ARG A 146 -1.97 -1.43 13.90
CA ARG A 146 -1.61 -0.69 12.67
C ARG A 146 -1.86 -1.44 11.36
N ILE A 147 -1.98 -2.76 11.40
CA ILE A 147 -2.36 -3.56 10.24
C ILE A 147 -3.87 -3.89 10.28
N ARG A 148 -4.51 -4.00 9.11
CA ARG A 148 -5.95 -4.32 9.00
C ARG A 148 -6.18 -5.82 9.02
N ALA A 149 -5.94 -6.45 10.18
CA ALA A 149 -6.20 -7.87 10.41
C ALA A 149 -7.03 -8.07 11.69
N GLY A 150 -7.73 -9.22 11.77
CA GLY A 150 -8.45 -9.62 12.99
C GLY A 150 -7.66 -10.63 13.82
N LEU A 151 -8.04 -10.81 15.09
CA LEU A 151 -7.45 -11.82 16.00
C LEU A 151 -7.30 -13.23 15.39
N PRO A 152 -8.23 -13.75 14.57
CA PRO A 152 -8.08 -15.07 13.93
C PRO A 152 -6.90 -15.19 12.95
N SER A 153 -6.26 -14.08 12.60
CA SER A 153 -5.16 -14.02 11.64
C SER A 153 -3.78 -14.21 12.28
N ILE A 154 -3.70 -14.22 13.62
CA ILE A 154 -2.44 -14.39 14.35
C ILE A 154 -1.77 -15.72 13.94
N GLY A 155 -0.46 -15.68 13.67
CA GLY A 155 0.32 -16.82 13.21
C GLY A 155 0.26 -17.07 11.68
N GLN A 156 -0.50 -16.26 10.93
CA GLN A 156 -0.45 -16.31 9.47
C GLN A 156 0.67 -15.41 8.94
N ASN A 157 1.41 -15.85 7.92
CA ASN A 157 2.40 -15.00 7.25
C ASN A 157 1.74 -13.72 6.70
N LYS A 158 2.32 -12.56 6.97
CA LYS A 158 1.75 -11.24 6.62
C LYS A 158 1.55 -11.11 5.11
N ALA A 159 2.53 -11.49 4.30
CA ALA A 159 2.45 -11.36 2.84
C ALA A 159 1.36 -12.25 2.23
N ILE A 160 1.22 -13.49 2.73
CA ILE A 160 0.14 -14.39 2.33
C ILE A 160 -1.23 -13.84 2.71
N PHE A 161 -1.39 -13.38 3.95
CA PHE A 161 -2.66 -12.85 4.46
C PHE A 161 -3.12 -11.64 3.63
N PHE A 162 -2.24 -10.68 3.39
CA PHE A 162 -2.61 -9.48 2.63
C PHE A 162 -2.79 -9.75 1.14
N ALA A 163 -2.11 -10.74 0.57
CA ALA A 163 -2.41 -11.19 -0.79
C ALA A 163 -3.83 -11.76 -0.90
N GLN A 164 -4.26 -12.58 0.06
CA GLN A 164 -5.63 -13.09 0.12
C GLN A 164 -6.65 -11.95 0.25
N ASN A 165 -6.37 -10.95 1.09
CA ASN A 165 -7.23 -9.77 1.23
C ASN A 165 -7.34 -8.98 -0.09
N ILE A 166 -6.25 -8.86 -0.86
CA ILE A 166 -6.29 -8.23 -2.18
C ILE A 166 -7.13 -9.06 -3.15
N TYR A 167 -6.97 -10.38 -3.18
CA TYR A 167 -7.79 -11.26 -4.02
C TYR A 167 -9.28 -11.16 -3.69
N GLU A 168 -9.64 -10.99 -2.42
CA GLU A 168 -11.03 -10.79 -1.99
C GLU A 168 -11.63 -9.47 -2.50
N LEU A 169 -10.79 -8.48 -2.83
CA LEU A 169 -11.19 -7.20 -3.46
C LEU A 169 -11.11 -7.24 -4.99
N ASP A 170 -10.08 -7.88 -5.54
CA ASP A 170 -9.83 -8.01 -6.98
C ASP A 170 -9.35 -9.44 -7.28
N PRO A 171 -10.24 -10.37 -7.63
CA PRO A 171 -9.83 -11.75 -7.85
C PRO A 171 -8.94 -11.93 -9.08
N TRP A 172 -8.91 -10.93 -9.98
CA TRP A 172 -8.05 -10.93 -11.15
C TRP A 172 -6.67 -10.33 -10.89
N ALA A 173 -6.37 -9.86 -9.68
CA ALA A 173 -5.03 -9.40 -9.34
C ALA A 173 -3.97 -10.49 -9.65
N GLU A 174 -2.82 -10.07 -10.14
CA GLU A 174 -1.67 -10.93 -10.44
C GLU A 174 -0.60 -10.70 -9.37
N LEU A 175 -0.63 -11.56 -8.35
CA LEU A 175 0.26 -11.44 -7.19
C LEU A 175 1.37 -12.49 -7.21
N ASP A 176 2.62 -12.02 -7.09
CA ASP A 176 3.79 -12.83 -6.75
C ASP A 176 4.16 -12.58 -5.29
N VAL A 177 4.20 -13.64 -4.47
CA VAL A 177 4.40 -13.51 -3.03
C VAL A 177 5.65 -14.25 -2.57
N TYR A 178 6.52 -13.50 -1.90
CA TYR A 178 7.77 -13.95 -1.31
C TYR A 178 7.54 -14.07 0.20
N ASP A 179 6.95 -15.18 0.62
CA ASP A 179 6.56 -15.48 2.01
C ASP A 179 7.76 -15.78 2.93
N LYS A 180 8.95 -15.96 2.35
CA LYS A 180 10.23 -16.09 3.07
C LYS A 180 11.01 -14.79 3.14
N GLY A 181 10.40 -13.67 2.74
CA GLY A 181 11.07 -12.38 2.68
C GLY A 181 12.04 -12.24 1.51
N VAL A 182 12.64 -11.06 1.41
CA VAL A 182 13.76 -10.77 0.52
C VAL A 182 15.06 -10.66 1.31
N ASN A 183 16.16 -11.02 0.68
CA ASN A 183 17.50 -10.93 1.20
C ASN A 183 18.46 -10.47 0.07
N LYS A 184 19.74 -10.33 0.38
CA LYS A 184 20.76 -9.87 -0.58
C LYS A 184 20.83 -10.71 -1.88
N ASP A 185 20.44 -11.98 -1.84
CA ASP A 185 20.60 -12.91 -2.96
C ASP A 185 19.40 -12.87 -3.92
N ASN A 186 18.19 -12.51 -3.43
CA ASN A 186 16.96 -12.48 -4.24
C ASN A 186 16.35 -11.06 -4.42
N LEU A 187 16.90 -10.03 -3.76
CA LEU A 187 16.35 -8.67 -3.83
C LEU A 187 16.37 -8.10 -5.25
N GLU A 188 17.44 -8.36 -6.02
CA GLU A 188 17.50 -7.91 -7.42
C GLU A 188 16.43 -8.58 -8.30
N GLU A 189 16.14 -9.87 -8.06
CA GLU A 189 15.06 -10.58 -8.75
C GLU A 189 13.69 -9.99 -8.37
N PHE A 190 13.46 -9.73 -7.08
CA PHE A 190 12.23 -9.12 -6.60
C PHE A 190 11.98 -7.76 -7.26
N ILE A 191 13.02 -6.95 -7.44
CA ILE A 191 12.92 -5.59 -7.99
C ILE A 191 12.87 -5.57 -9.53
N ARG A 192 13.50 -6.54 -10.20
CA ARG A 192 13.62 -6.55 -11.67
C ARG A 192 12.26 -6.58 -12.36
N GLY A 193 12.05 -5.64 -13.28
CA GLY A 193 10.85 -5.57 -14.12
C GLY A 193 9.63 -4.93 -13.44
N LEU A 194 9.82 -4.34 -12.26
CA LEU A 194 8.86 -3.42 -11.66
C LEU A 194 8.96 -2.04 -12.32
N ASP A 195 7.83 -1.33 -12.35
CA ASP A 195 7.79 0.09 -12.72
C ASP A 195 8.01 0.98 -11.48
N ILE A 196 7.64 0.53 -10.28
CA ILE A 196 7.84 1.25 -9.01
C ILE A 196 8.16 0.25 -7.90
N PHE A 197 9.19 0.56 -7.10
CA PHE A 197 9.50 -0.18 -5.86
C PHE A 197 9.04 0.61 -4.64
N ILE A 198 8.37 -0.07 -3.70
CA ILE A 198 7.86 0.50 -2.45
C ILE A 198 8.61 -0.18 -1.30
N ASP A 199 9.35 0.62 -0.53
CA ASP A 199 10.20 0.19 0.57
C ASP A 199 9.53 0.47 1.91
N GLU A 200 9.06 -0.58 2.57
CA GLU A 200 8.49 -0.58 3.92
C GLU A 200 9.19 -1.62 4.82
N MET A 201 10.46 -1.90 4.52
CA MET A 201 11.29 -2.87 5.25
C MET A 201 11.88 -2.25 6.53
N ASP A 202 12.28 -3.07 7.50
CA ASP A 202 13.01 -2.59 8.69
C ASP A 202 14.55 -2.66 8.54
N SER A 203 15.03 -3.49 7.61
CA SER A 203 16.46 -3.71 7.38
C SER A 203 17.09 -2.57 6.57
N ILE A 204 17.89 -1.74 7.23
CA ILE A 204 18.64 -0.65 6.59
C ILE A 204 19.57 -1.18 5.49
N GLU A 205 20.16 -2.36 5.67
CA GLU A 205 20.97 -3.01 4.64
C GLU A 205 20.17 -3.20 3.35
N LEU A 206 18.98 -3.82 3.46
CA LEU A 206 18.14 -4.07 2.31
C LEU A 206 17.61 -2.77 1.70
N LYS A 207 17.31 -1.75 2.51
CA LYS A 207 16.89 -0.42 2.02
C LYS A 207 17.96 0.23 1.15
N VAL A 208 19.22 0.16 1.56
CA VAL A 208 20.37 0.70 0.79
C VAL A 208 20.57 -0.10 -0.50
N ARG A 209 20.63 -1.43 -0.40
CA ARG A 209 20.79 -2.32 -1.57
C ARG A 209 19.67 -2.11 -2.59
N ALA A 210 18.43 -2.02 -2.14
CA ALA A 210 17.28 -1.80 -3.01
C ALA A 210 17.39 -0.50 -3.81
N ARG A 211 17.88 0.57 -3.20
CA ARG A 211 18.12 1.86 -3.89
C ARG A 211 19.25 1.76 -4.90
N PHE A 212 20.34 1.05 -4.61
CA PHE A 212 21.37 0.81 -5.61
C PHE A 212 20.86 -0.01 -6.80
N ILE A 213 20.03 -1.03 -6.55
CA ILE A 213 19.37 -1.81 -7.62
C ILE A 213 18.43 -0.93 -8.42
N ALA A 214 17.53 -0.19 -7.77
CA ALA A 214 16.55 0.69 -8.40
C ALA A 214 17.24 1.80 -9.23
N LYS A 215 18.31 2.39 -8.70
CA LYS A 215 19.16 3.36 -9.41
C LYS A 215 19.80 2.75 -10.67
N LYS A 216 20.34 1.53 -10.56
CA LYS A 216 20.96 0.80 -11.69
C LYS A 216 19.97 0.50 -12.81
N ILE A 217 18.71 0.18 -12.47
CA ILE A 217 17.67 -0.16 -13.47
C ILE A 217 16.76 1.02 -13.84
N GLY A 218 16.93 2.17 -13.18
CA GLY A 218 16.20 3.41 -13.46
C GLY A 218 14.72 3.35 -13.10
N ILE A 219 14.36 2.88 -11.90
CA ILE A 219 12.96 2.91 -11.41
C ILE A 219 12.78 3.76 -10.14
N PRO A 220 11.61 4.38 -9.93
CA PRO A 220 11.27 5.05 -8.68
C PRO A 220 11.33 4.15 -7.45
N VAL A 221 11.76 4.74 -6.33
CA VAL A 221 11.56 4.19 -4.98
C VAL A 221 10.67 5.12 -4.17
N LEU A 222 9.64 4.54 -3.54
CA LEU A 222 8.74 5.24 -2.62
C LEU A 222 8.88 4.62 -1.22
N MET A 223 8.92 5.45 -0.18
CA MET A 223 8.98 5.00 1.21
C MET A 223 8.17 5.95 2.09
N ALA A 224 7.34 5.42 2.98
CA ALA A 224 6.76 6.17 4.06
C ALA A 224 7.41 5.77 5.39
N THR A 225 7.56 6.72 6.29
CA THR A 225 7.98 6.47 7.67
C THR A 225 6.95 7.09 8.60
N ASP A 226 6.43 6.29 9.53
CA ASP A 226 5.44 6.75 10.51
C ASP A 226 5.98 7.91 11.34
N ASN A 227 5.11 8.90 11.58
CA ASN A 227 5.45 10.07 12.37
C ASN A 227 4.25 10.57 13.17
N GLY A 228 3.86 9.79 14.17
CA GLY A 228 2.60 9.99 14.89
C GLY A 228 1.42 9.70 13.96
N ASP A 229 0.47 10.63 13.89
CA ASP A 229 -0.66 10.57 12.96
C ASP A 229 -0.31 11.04 11.52
N GLY A 230 0.92 11.51 11.30
CA GLY A 230 1.45 11.90 10.00
C GLY A 230 2.48 10.91 9.45
N VAL A 231 3.06 11.26 8.31
CA VAL A 231 4.09 10.47 7.63
C VAL A 231 5.20 11.35 7.07
N ILE A 232 6.42 10.80 7.12
CA ILE A 232 7.57 11.30 6.38
C ILE A 232 7.61 10.48 5.10
N PHE A 233 7.36 11.12 3.96
CA PHE A 233 7.22 10.47 2.68
C PHE A 233 8.40 10.81 1.77
N ASP A 234 9.19 9.81 1.41
CA ASP A 234 10.34 9.94 0.52
C ASP A 234 9.99 9.41 -0.88
N VAL A 235 10.30 10.22 -1.89
CA VAL A 235 10.22 9.88 -3.30
C VAL A 235 11.60 9.99 -3.92
N GLU A 236 12.05 8.93 -4.59
CA GLU A 236 13.35 8.87 -5.27
C GLU A 236 13.13 8.43 -6.73
N ARG A 237 13.03 9.39 -7.65
CA ARG A 237 12.80 9.20 -9.09
C ARG A 237 14.10 8.92 -9.85
N TYR A 238 14.65 7.73 -9.68
CA TYR A 238 15.86 7.32 -10.44
C TYR A 238 15.63 7.18 -11.95
N ASP A 239 14.37 7.03 -12.35
CA ASP A 239 13.89 7.09 -13.74
C ASP A 239 14.03 8.48 -14.37
N GLU A 240 13.90 9.54 -13.58
CA GLU A 240 14.04 10.94 -14.04
C GLU A 240 15.46 11.49 -13.81
N ASN A 241 16.09 11.11 -12.69
CA ASN A 241 17.44 11.53 -12.32
C ASN A 241 18.29 10.33 -11.87
N PRO A 242 18.94 9.63 -12.83
CA PRO A 242 19.77 8.47 -12.52
C PRO A 242 20.97 8.76 -11.64
N ASP A 243 21.41 10.03 -11.51
CA ASP A 243 22.57 10.42 -10.71
C ASP A 243 22.20 10.75 -9.26
N GLN A 244 20.91 10.90 -8.94
CA GLN A 244 20.43 11.24 -7.60
C GLN A 244 21.05 10.35 -6.52
N ALA A 245 21.45 10.96 -5.41
CA ALA A 245 21.94 10.26 -4.24
C ALA A 245 20.80 9.50 -3.53
N ILE A 246 21.12 8.35 -2.95
CA ILE A 246 20.17 7.53 -2.19
C ILE A 246 19.62 8.28 -0.98
N PHE A 247 18.39 7.97 -0.59
CA PHE A 247 17.67 8.64 0.51
C PHE A 247 17.66 10.17 0.36
N ASN A 248 17.49 10.67 -0.87
CA ASN A 248 17.50 12.10 -1.17
C ASN A 248 18.79 12.82 -0.69
N GLY A 249 19.93 12.12 -0.70
CA GLY A 249 21.23 12.68 -0.29
C GLY A 249 21.43 12.83 1.22
N ARG A 250 20.58 12.20 2.04
CA ARG A 250 20.65 12.31 3.50
C ARG A 250 21.70 11.41 4.14
N VAL A 251 22.10 10.36 3.44
CA VAL A 251 23.18 9.49 3.87
C VAL A 251 24.11 9.21 2.71
N GLU A 252 25.40 9.28 3.00
CA GLU A 252 26.45 8.66 2.21
C GLU A 252 26.84 7.40 2.97
N ILE A 253 26.60 6.23 2.36
CA ILE A 253 26.99 4.95 2.93
C ILE A 253 27.53 4.04 1.85
N THR A 254 28.71 3.49 2.13
CA THR A 254 29.34 2.46 1.30
C THR A 254 28.82 1.07 1.68
N GLU A 255 28.94 0.11 0.76
CA GLU A 255 28.63 -1.31 1.05
C GLU A 255 29.46 -1.85 2.24
N GLU A 256 30.68 -1.35 2.43
CA GLU A 256 31.54 -1.75 3.55
C GLU A 256 31.04 -1.23 4.90
N GLU A 257 30.61 0.04 4.96
CA GLU A 257 29.99 0.61 6.15
C GLU A 257 28.67 -0.09 6.50
N LEU A 258 27.90 -0.48 5.48
CA LEU A 258 26.65 -1.21 5.64
C LEU A 258 26.85 -2.59 6.30
N ALA A 259 27.86 -3.34 5.85
CA ALA A 259 28.22 -4.64 6.40
C ALA A 259 28.73 -4.57 7.86
N ASN A 260 29.11 -3.38 8.32
CA ASN A 260 29.61 -3.13 9.67
C ASN A 260 28.53 -2.69 10.67
N LEU A 261 27.28 -2.48 10.22
CA LEU A 261 26.15 -2.17 11.11
C LEU A 261 25.71 -3.43 11.87
N LYS A 262 26.28 -3.67 13.06
CA LYS A 262 26.08 -4.91 13.82
C LYS A 262 25.24 -4.74 15.08
N THR A 263 25.13 -3.52 15.58
CA THR A 263 24.44 -3.26 16.85
C THR A 263 23.15 -2.49 16.66
N PHE A 264 22.25 -2.62 17.62
CA PHE A 264 21.03 -1.80 17.69
C PHE A 264 21.36 -0.29 17.71
N GLN A 265 22.47 0.11 18.34
CA GLN A 265 22.93 1.49 18.36
C GLN A 265 23.39 1.98 16.99
N ASP A 266 24.02 1.12 16.18
CA ASP A 266 24.41 1.46 14.81
C ASP A 266 23.17 1.65 13.94
N TRP A 267 22.17 0.78 14.10
CA TRP A 267 20.86 0.90 13.44
C TRP A 267 20.17 2.22 13.80
N ILE A 268 20.11 2.57 15.09
CA ILE A 268 19.53 3.85 15.55
C ILE A 268 20.25 5.03 14.89
N LYS A 269 21.59 5.05 14.92
CA LYS A 269 22.39 6.15 14.37
C LYS A 269 22.12 6.37 12.88
N ILE A 270 22.08 5.28 12.08
CA ILE A 270 21.83 5.41 10.65
C ILE A 270 20.38 5.77 10.34
N ALA A 271 19.42 5.16 11.05
CA ALA A 271 18.00 5.49 10.90
C ALA A 271 17.75 6.97 11.19
N SER A 272 18.39 7.53 12.21
CA SER A 272 18.28 8.96 12.52
C SER A 272 18.91 9.88 11.48
N LYS A 273 19.96 9.46 10.76
CA LYS A 273 20.48 10.24 9.62
C LYS A 273 19.51 10.20 8.43
N ILE A 274 18.99 9.01 8.13
CA ILE A 274 18.00 8.82 7.07
C ILE A 274 16.76 9.66 7.35
N VAL A 275 16.18 9.57 8.54
CA VAL A 275 14.89 10.22 8.85
C VAL A 275 15.06 11.67 9.35
N GLY A 276 16.06 11.94 10.17
CA GLY A 276 16.30 13.28 10.75
C GLY A 276 15.36 13.62 11.90
N ALA A 277 15.91 14.21 12.97
CA ALA A 277 15.12 14.66 14.10
C ALA A 277 14.14 15.80 13.72
N GLU A 278 14.52 16.62 12.74
CA GLU A 278 13.73 17.75 12.26
C GLU A 278 12.42 17.35 11.57
N ALA A 279 12.35 16.09 11.11
CA ALA A 279 11.18 15.57 10.43
C ALA A 279 10.14 15.03 11.43
N HIS A 280 10.51 14.81 12.69
CA HIS A 280 9.66 14.15 13.67
C HIS A 280 8.76 15.08 14.47
N THR A 281 7.60 14.58 14.88
CA THR A 281 6.77 15.24 15.91
C THR A 281 7.46 15.16 17.28
N PRO A 282 7.20 16.10 18.20
CA PRO A 282 7.76 16.05 19.55
C PRO A 282 7.49 14.73 20.30
N ARG A 283 6.27 14.19 20.19
CA ARG A 283 5.90 12.91 20.81
C ARG A 283 6.64 11.72 20.21
N MET A 284 6.94 11.78 18.91
CA MET A 284 7.77 10.76 18.26
C MET A 284 9.21 10.84 18.80
N LEU A 285 9.78 12.04 18.91
CA LEU A 285 11.11 12.24 19.48
C LEU A 285 11.21 11.72 20.93
N GLU A 286 10.21 12.01 21.76
CA GLU A 286 10.11 11.47 23.13
C GLU A 286 10.14 9.94 23.13
N SER A 287 9.36 9.32 22.23
CA SER A 287 9.29 7.86 22.14
C SER A 287 10.58 7.23 21.62
N LEU A 288 11.28 7.89 20.69
CA LEU A 288 12.57 7.43 20.17
C LEU A 288 13.67 7.42 21.25
N LEU A 289 13.61 8.30 22.26
CA LEU A 289 14.55 8.29 23.40
C LEU A 289 14.36 7.07 24.32
N GLU A 290 13.16 6.49 24.32
CA GLU A 290 12.75 5.34 25.13
C GLU A 290 12.91 4.00 24.42
N LEU A 291 13.32 4.03 23.15
CA LEU A 291 13.54 2.86 22.32
C LEU A 291 14.65 1.96 22.90
N GLY A 292 14.35 0.68 23.09
CA GLY A 292 15.24 -0.29 23.74
C GLY A 292 15.31 -0.15 25.28
N LYS A 293 14.58 0.79 25.88
CA LYS A 293 14.48 1.00 27.34
C LYS A 293 13.10 0.58 27.86
N THR A 294 12.08 1.35 27.48
CA THR A 294 10.67 1.13 27.84
C THR A 294 9.79 0.86 26.61
N ILE A 295 10.30 1.13 25.41
CA ILE A 295 9.63 0.88 24.13
C ILE A 295 10.43 -0.16 23.32
N ALA A 296 9.77 -1.24 22.87
CA ALA A 296 10.42 -2.37 22.22
C ALA A 296 10.73 -2.16 20.72
N GLY A 297 10.06 -1.23 20.06
CA GLY A 297 10.19 -0.99 18.62
C GLY A 297 9.70 0.40 18.23
N VAL A 298 9.94 0.81 16.98
CA VAL A 298 9.53 2.14 16.51
C VAL A 298 8.02 2.31 16.71
N PRO A 299 7.57 3.40 17.36
CA PRO A 299 6.15 3.64 17.55
C PRO A 299 5.44 3.82 16.21
N GLN A 300 4.36 3.08 16.03
CA GLN A 300 3.52 3.14 14.84
C GLN A 300 2.07 3.04 15.27
N ILE A 301 1.18 3.77 14.61
CA ILE A 301 -0.26 3.78 14.93
C ILE A 301 -1.08 3.65 13.63
N GLY A 302 -2.29 3.10 13.73
CA GLY A 302 -3.12 2.81 12.56
C GLY A 302 -3.50 4.00 11.70
N SER A 303 -3.59 5.21 12.28
CA SER A 303 -3.80 6.46 11.53
C SER A 303 -2.59 6.81 10.67
N GLY A 304 -1.38 6.82 11.24
CA GLY A 304 -0.12 7.01 10.52
C GLY A 304 0.08 5.97 9.41
N ALA A 305 -0.12 4.70 9.72
CA ALA A 305 0.00 3.62 8.75
C ALA A 305 -1.07 3.71 7.63
N SER A 306 -2.29 4.14 7.95
CA SER A 306 -3.32 4.40 6.93
C SER A 306 -2.96 5.61 6.05
N MET A 307 -2.36 6.65 6.64
CA MET A 307 -1.85 7.82 5.90
C MET A 307 -0.73 7.41 4.95
N ALA A 308 0.19 6.54 5.37
CA ALA A 308 1.22 5.96 4.51
C ALA A 308 0.60 5.29 3.26
N GLY A 309 -0.44 4.48 3.48
CA GLY A 309 -1.21 3.87 2.40
C GLY A 309 -1.82 4.87 1.43
N ALA A 310 -2.37 5.98 1.94
CA ALA A 310 -2.96 7.04 1.14
C ALA A 310 -1.91 7.82 0.32
N VAL A 311 -0.80 8.23 0.93
CA VAL A 311 0.22 9.05 0.26
C VAL A 311 0.98 8.26 -0.81
N ILE A 312 1.34 7.00 -0.53
CA ILE A 312 2.03 6.15 -1.51
C ILE A 312 1.09 5.81 -2.65
N SER A 313 -0.17 5.42 -2.39
CA SER A 313 -1.14 5.15 -3.46
C SER A 313 -1.38 6.37 -4.35
N TYR A 314 -1.43 7.57 -3.78
CA TYR A 314 -1.50 8.82 -4.54
C TYR A 314 -0.28 9.00 -5.46
N ALA A 315 0.93 8.82 -4.93
CA ALA A 315 2.16 8.98 -5.69
C ALA A 315 2.32 7.92 -6.79
N VAL A 316 2.04 6.65 -6.49
CA VAL A 316 2.02 5.56 -7.49
C VAL A 316 1.11 5.92 -8.65
N ARG A 317 -0.11 6.42 -8.38
CA ARG A 317 -1.02 6.85 -9.43
C ARG A 317 -0.46 7.99 -10.26
N LYS A 318 0.09 9.04 -9.63
CA LYS A 318 0.68 10.17 -10.35
C LYS A 318 1.80 9.72 -11.29
N ILE A 319 2.72 8.89 -10.79
CA ILE A 319 3.82 8.35 -11.57
C ILE A 319 3.29 7.51 -12.72
N ALA A 320 2.33 6.62 -12.47
CA ALA A 320 1.76 5.72 -13.49
C ALA A 320 1.12 6.48 -14.67
N ILE A 321 0.47 7.63 -14.41
CA ILE A 321 -0.22 8.40 -15.45
C ILE A 321 0.69 9.45 -16.12
N GLY A 322 1.95 9.56 -15.69
CA GLY A 322 2.92 10.54 -16.19
C GLY A 322 2.77 11.93 -15.59
N ASP A 323 2.06 12.04 -14.46
CA ASP A 323 1.87 13.29 -13.73
C ASP A 323 3.12 13.64 -12.90
N PRO A 324 3.45 14.93 -12.72
CA PRO A 324 4.62 15.30 -11.93
C PRO A 324 4.54 14.78 -10.49
N MET A 325 5.57 14.04 -10.10
CA MET A 325 5.87 13.59 -8.74
C MET A 325 7.40 13.63 -8.53
N PRO A 326 7.97 14.82 -8.24
CA PRO A 326 9.41 14.99 -8.20
C PRO A 326 10.02 14.25 -7.00
N SER A 327 11.30 13.93 -7.10
CA SER A 327 12.07 13.44 -5.96
C SER A 327 12.07 14.43 -4.81
N GLY A 328 12.09 13.90 -3.60
CA GLY A 328 12.23 14.69 -2.39
C GLY A 328 11.60 14.03 -1.18
N ARG A 329 11.67 14.76 -0.07
CA ARG A 329 11.01 14.42 1.18
C ARG A 329 9.82 15.34 1.41
N TYR A 330 8.68 14.74 1.70
CA TYR A 330 7.42 15.41 1.99
C TYR A 330 6.99 15.06 3.41
N ILE A 331 6.84 16.07 4.26
CA ILE A 331 6.29 15.88 5.60
C ILE A 331 4.78 16.09 5.51
N ILE A 332 4.01 15.01 5.64
CA ILE A 332 2.55 15.06 5.61
C ILE A 332 2.06 14.97 7.05
N SER A 333 1.84 16.14 7.65
CA SER A 333 1.47 16.29 9.07
C SER A 333 0.02 16.72 9.21
N LEU A 334 -0.80 15.92 9.89
CA LEU A 334 -2.14 16.34 10.28
C LEU A 334 -2.06 17.48 11.30
N ASP A 335 -1.13 17.42 12.25
CA ASP A 335 -0.94 18.48 13.23
C ASP A 335 -0.70 19.85 12.58
N GLU A 336 0.11 19.88 11.51
CA GLU A 336 0.37 21.11 10.77
C GLU A 336 -0.89 21.71 10.14
N LYS A 337 -1.83 20.86 9.71
CA LYS A 337 -3.02 21.29 8.97
C LYS A 337 -4.21 21.61 9.87
N ILE A 338 -4.37 20.91 10.99
CA ILE A 338 -5.61 20.99 11.79
C ILE A 338 -5.40 21.28 13.28
N THR A 339 -4.17 21.25 13.80
CA THR A 339 -3.92 21.52 15.22
C THR A 339 -3.75 23.02 15.47
N PHE A 340 -4.58 23.56 16.36
CA PHE A 340 -4.51 24.97 16.76
C PHE A 340 -3.16 25.27 17.44
N GLY A 341 -2.56 26.42 17.12
CA GLY A 341 -1.26 26.81 17.66
C GLY A 341 -0.06 26.19 16.95
N TYR A 342 -0.23 25.23 16.04
CA TYR A 342 0.90 24.56 15.41
C TYR A 342 1.78 25.53 14.63
N ASN A 343 1.19 26.39 13.79
CA ASN A 343 1.93 27.33 12.94
C ASN A 343 2.17 28.71 13.59
N THR A 344 1.90 28.88 14.89
CA THR A 344 2.21 30.15 15.59
C THR A 344 3.70 30.21 15.95
N PRO A 345 4.26 31.41 16.21
CA PRO A 345 5.64 31.54 16.68
C PRO A 345 5.94 30.69 17.92
N GLU A 346 4.99 30.57 18.85
CA GLU A 346 5.13 29.76 20.07
C GLU A 346 5.18 28.27 19.75
N GLY A 347 4.31 27.79 18.84
CA GLY A 347 4.31 26.41 18.39
C GLY A 347 5.59 26.02 17.68
N LEU A 348 6.10 26.89 16.81
CA LEU A 348 7.39 26.71 16.13
C LEU A 348 8.54 26.62 17.15
N LYS A 349 8.62 27.58 18.08
CA LYS A 349 9.64 27.62 19.12
C LYS A 349 9.61 26.36 20.00
N SER A 350 8.43 25.90 20.39
CA SER A 350 8.27 24.68 21.21
C SER A 350 8.81 23.44 20.48
N ARG A 351 8.60 23.31 19.17
CA ARG A 351 9.16 22.21 18.37
C ARG A 351 10.68 22.31 18.21
N GLU A 352 11.21 23.51 18.00
CA GLU A 352 12.67 23.72 17.97
C GLU A 352 13.33 23.33 19.31
N GLU A 353 12.69 23.66 20.43
CA GLU A 353 13.16 23.27 21.76
C GLU A 353 13.11 21.75 21.96
N ALA A 354 12.04 21.08 21.52
CA ALA A 354 11.95 19.62 21.58
C ALA A 354 13.04 18.92 20.73
N ILE A 355 13.33 19.44 19.54
CA ILE A 355 14.42 18.92 18.69
C ILE A 355 15.78 19.10 19.39
N LYS A 356 16.05 20.28 19.96
CA LYS A 356 17.30 20.54 20.70
C LYS A 356 17.45 19.63 21.91
N ASP A 357 16.38 19.44 22.68
CA ASP A 357 16.36 18.55 23.83
C ASP A 357 16.65 17.10 23.41
N PHE A 358 15.97 16.62 22.36
CA PHE A 358 16.22 15.31 21.77
C PHE A 358 17.68 15.14 21.37
N LEU A 359 18.23 16.05 20.54
CA LEU A 359 19.61 15.98 20.06
C LEU A 359 20.63 16.04 21.22
N SER A 360 20.30 16.69 22.34
CA SER A 360 21.17 16.75 23.51
C SER A 360 21.26 15.43 24.28
N LYS A 361 20.27 14.56 24.13
CA LYS A 361 20.13 13.26 24.82
C LYS A 361 20.44 12.08 23.90
N PHE A 362 20.12 12.21 22.62
CA PHE A 362 20.18 11.13 21.66
C PHE A 362 21.63 10.77 21.30
N GLY A 363 22.01 9.50 21.49
CA GLY A 363 23.37 9.01 21.27
C GLY A 363 24.35 9.22 22.44
N LYS A 364 23.87 9.74 23.58
CA LYS A 364 24.52 9.60 24.90
C LYS A 364 23.93 8.40 25.63
#